data_AF-A0A2I1K7G6-F1
#
_entry.id   AF-A0A2I1K7G6-F1
#
_cell.length_a   1.000
_cell.length_b   1.000
_cell.length_c   1.000
_cell.angle_alpha   90.00
_cell.angle_beta   90.00
_cell.angle_gamma   90.00
#
_symmetry.space_group_name_H-M   'P 1'
#
loop_
_entity.id
_entity.type
_entity.pdbx_description
1 polymer ?
#
loop_
_entity_poly.entity_id
_entity_poly.type
_entity_poly.pdbx_seq_one_letter_code
_entity_poly.pdbx_strand_id
1 'polypeptide(L)' 'MIAYEDYLENISYNIRKLCKQKKVTQKELAKQTRINKNTIYNYTNQAINISLYNAMLIAEFFDVPVEALCRKKL' A
#
# COMPACT_ATOMS: atom_id res chain seq x y z
N MET A 1 12.05 4.45 17.35
CA MET A 1 11.97 5.29 16.13
C MET A 1 12.23 4.36 14.96
N ILE A 2 11.28 4.24 14.02
CA ILE A 2 11.49 3.44 12.80
C ILE A 2 12.23 4.36 11.81
N ALA A 3 13.24 3.86 11.10
CA ALA A 3 13.90 4.66 10.07
C ALA A 3 12.90 4.97 8.94
N TYR A 4 12.98 6.15 8.32
CA TYR A 4 12.05 6.51 7.25
C TYR A 4 12.07 5.51 6.08
N GLU A 5 13.24 4.94 5.80
CA GLU A 5 13.45 3.89 4.80
C GLU A 5 12.69 2.60 5.15
N ASP A 6 12.76 2.15 6.41
CA ASP A 6 12.02 0.99 6.89
C ASP A 6 10.50 1.18 6.70
N TYR A 7 9.99 2.40 6.92
CA TYR A 7 8.56 2.69 6.79
C TYR A 7 8.07 2.55 5.34
N LEU A 8 8.81 3.10 4.37
CA LEU A 8 8.50 2.96 2.94
C LEU A 8 8.57 1.50 2.49
N GLU A 9 9.57 0.77 2.98
CA GLU A 9 9.74 -0.65 2.67
C GLU A 9 8.56 -1.49 3.18
N ASN A 10 8.06 -1.19 4.38
CA ASN A 10 6.91 -1.86 4.99
C ASN A 10 5.63 -1.69 4.17
N ILE A 11 5.26 -0.44 3.84
CA ILE A 11 4.05 -0.15 3.05
C ILE A 11 4.13 -0.84 1.68
N SER A 12 5.27 -0.68 1.02
CA SER A 12 5.52 -1.25 -0.29
C SER A 12 5.35 -2.78 -0.31
N TYR A 13 5.87 -3.46 0.72
CA TYR A 13 5.69 -4.90 0.88
C TYR A 13 4.25 -5.29 1.21
N ASN A 14 3.61 -4.58 2.14
CA ASN A 14 2.26 -4.91 2.60
C ASN A 14 1.25 -4.78 1.45
N ILE A 15 1.33 -3.73 0.62
CA ILE A 15 0.50 -3.59 -0.58
C ILE A 15 0.72 -4.79 -1.52
N ARG A 16 1.97 -5.18 -1.78
CA ARG A 16 2.28 -6.31 -2.67
C ARG A 16 1.81 -7.64 -2.12
N LYS A 17 1.93 -7.85 -0.81
CA LYS A 17 1.45 -9.05 -0.11
C LYS A 17 -0.07 -9.15 -0.19
N LEU A 18 -0.81 -8.07 0.07
CA LEU A 18 -2.26 -8.03 -0.01
C LEU A 18 -2.76 -8.28 -1.44
N CYS A 19 -2.15 -7.64 -2.44
CA CYS A 19 -2.43 -7.91 -3.86
C CYS A 19 -2.28 -9.41 -4.20
N LYS A 20 -1.20 -10.05 -3.74
CA LYS A 20 -0.98 -11.49 -3.96
C LYS A 20 -2.03 -12.35 -3.24
N GLN A 21 -2.30 -12.08 -1.97
CA GLN A 21 -3.25 -12.86 -1.15
C GLN A 21 -4.68 -12.79 -1.69
N LYS A 22 -5.10 -11.61 -2.15
CA LYS A 22 -6.46 -11.37 -2.66
C LYS A 22 -6.58 -11.58 -4.18
N LYS A 23 -5.49 -11.98 -4.86
CA LYS A 23 -5.42 -12.17 -6.32
C LYS A 23 -5.85 -10.92 -7.12
N VAL A 24 -5.44 -9.75 -6.64
CA VAL A 24 -5.72 -8.45 -7.27
C VAL A 24 -4.43 -7.89 -7.89
N THR A 25 -4.53 -7.31 -9.08
CA THR A 25 -3.38 -6.63 -9.71
C THR A 25 -3.27 -5.18 -9.21
N GLN A 26 -2.07 -4.59 -9.25
CA GLN A 26 -1.91 -3.16 -8.92
C GLN A 26 -2.75 -2.23 -9.82
N LYS A 27 -3.01 -2.64 -11.06
CA LYS A 27 -3.88 -1.90 -11.99
C LYS A 27 -5.34 -1.93 -11.51
N GLU A 28 -5.79 -3.08 -11.01
CA GLU A 28 -7.14 -3.22 -10.46
C GLU A 28 -7.29 -2.45 -9.15
N LEU A 29 -6.29 -2.55 -8.26
CA LEU A 29 -6.22 -1.73 -7.04
C LEU A 29 -6.35 -0.23 -7.37
N ALA A 30 -5.56 0.26 -8.33
CA ALA A 30 -5.60 1.66 -8.77
C ALA A 30 -6.99 2.04 -9.30
N LYS A 31 -7.60 1.19 -10.12
CA LYS A 31 -8.94 1.42 -10.69
C LYS A 31 -10.01 1.52 -9.62
N GLN A 32 -10.01 0.59 -8.65
CA GLN A 32 -11.05 0.49 -7.63
C GLN A 32 -10.93 1.58 -6.57
N THR A 33 -9.70 1.88 -6.13
CA THR A 33 -9.44 2.96 -5.16
C THR A 33 -9.46 4.36 -5.79
N ARG A 34 -9.53 4.45 -7.13
CA ARG A 34 -9.37 5.68 -7.92
C ARG A 34 -8.03 6.39 -7.68
N ILE A 35 -7.05 5.71 -7.11
CA ILE A 35 -5.68 6.22 -6.99
C ILE A 35 -5.01 6.10 -8.36
N ASN A 36 -4.27 7.12 -8.77
CA ASN A 36 -3.55 7.09 -10.04
C ASN A 36 -2.62 5.86 -10.10
N LYS A 37 -2.61 5.17 -11.25
CA LYS A 37 -1.79 3.97 -11.46
C LYS A 37 -0.31 4.23 -11.16
N ASN A 38 0.23 5.39 -11.54
CA ASN A 38 1.62 5.76 -11.28
C ASN A 38 1.87 5.98 -9.79
N THR A 39 0.88 6.47 -9.05
CA THR A 39 0.96 6.63 -7.59
C THR A 39 1.04 5.26 -6.90
N ILE A 40 0.19 4.29 -7.28
CA ILE A 40 0.29 2.90 -6.78
C ILE A 40 1.64 2.28 -7.15
N TYR A 41 2.11 2.50 -8.38
CA TYR A 41 3.43 2.05 -8.80
C TYR A 41 4.55 2.65 -7.93
N ASN A 42 4.51 3.95 -7.64
CA ASN A 42 5.52 4.62 -6.83
C ASN A 42 5.48 4.12 -5.37
N TYR A 43 4.31 3.88 -4.79
CA TYR A 43 4.20 3.27 -3.45
C TYR A 43 4.81 1.88 -3.42
N THR A 44 4.48 1.03 -4.39
CA THR A 44 5.03 -0.32 -4.44
C THR A 44 6.50 -0.36 -4.82
N ASN A 45 7.09 0.70 -5.35
CA ASN A 45 8.54 0.79 -5.59
C ASN A 45 9.29 1.67 -4.59
N GLN A 46 8.64 2.07 -3.48
CA GLN A 46 9.26 2.89 -2.42
C GLN A 46 9.73 4.26 -2.93
N ALA A 47 9.23 4.72 -4.08
CA ALA A 47 9.67 5.96 -4.71
C ALA A 47 9.08 7.21 -4.03
N ILE A 48 7.91 7.07 -3.40
CA ILE A 48 7.25 8.15 -2.66
C ILE A 48 6.57 7.57 -1.41
N ASN A 49 6.31 8.44 -0.45
CA ASN A 49 5.51 8.10 0.72
C ASN A 49 4.01 8.07 0.41
N ILE A 50 3.28 7.20 1.10
CA ILE A 50 1.81 7.15 1.05
C ILE A 50 1.22 8.23 1.95
N SER A 51 0.17 8.90 1.48
CA SER A 51 -0.63 9.77 2.35
C SER A 51 -1.56 8.92 3.21
N LEU A 52 -1.96 9.42 4.39
CA LEU A 52 -2.93 8.73 5.24
C LEU A 52 -4.24 8.44 4.49
N TYR A 53 -4.73 9.40 3.70
CA TYR A 53 -5.93 9.23 2.89
C TYR A 53 -5.82 8.04 1.92
N ASN A 54 -4.72 7.94 1.16
CA ASN A 54 -4.52 6.82 0.24
C ASN A 54 -4.28 5.50 0.98
N ALA A 55 -3.65 5.53 2.16
CA ALA A 55 -3.51 4.37 3.02
C ALA A 55 -4.87 3.83 3.47
N MET A 56 -5.78 4.72 3.87
CA MET A 56 -7.15 4.36 4.25
C MET A 56 -7.92 3.74 3.08
N LEU A 57 -7.86 4.35 1.88
CA LEU A 57 -8.52 3.79 0.69
C LEU A 57 -8.02 2.39 0.33
N ILE A 58 -6.70 2.17 0.41
CA ILE A 58 -6.12 0.85 0.12
C ILE A 58 -6.50 -0.16 1.22
N ALA A 59 -6.51 0.25 2.48
CA ALA A 59 -6.89 -0.60 3.60
C ALA A 59 -8.36 -1.02 3.52
N GLU A 60 -9.26 -0.08 3.22
CA GLU A 60 -10.68 -0.33 2.98
C GLU A 60 -10.90 -1.29 1.82
N PHE A 61 -10.20 -1.07 0.69
CA PHE A 61 -10.29 -1.97 -0.47
C PHE A 61 -9.92 -3.42 -0.13
N PHE A 62 -8.94 -3.63 0.75
CA PHE A 62 -8.51 -4.97 1.16
C PHE A 62 -9.24 -5.54 2.36
N ASP A 63 -10.16 -4.77 2.95
CA ASP A 63 -10.87 -5.08 4.19
C ASP A 63 -9.90 -5.42 5.34
N VAL A 64 -8.97 -4.50 5.60
CA VAL A 64 -7.98 -4.61 6.69
C VAL A 64 -7.88 -3.29 7.46
N PRO A 65 -7.49 -3.32 8.75
CA PRO A 65 -7.15 -2.09 9.47
C PRO A 65 -6.00 -1.34 8.78
N VAL A 66 -6.04 0.00 8.78
CA VAL A 66 -4.99 0.83 8.15
C VAL A 66 -3.62 0.58 8.81
N GLU A 67 -3.61 0.23 10.09
CA GLU A 67 -2.42 -0.16 10.82
C GLU A 67 -1.78 -1.41 10.23
N ALA A 68 -2.55 -2.36 9.71
CA ALA A 68 -2.01 -3.56 9.06
C ALA A 68 -1.26 -3.22 7.76
N LEU A 69 -1.63 -2.12 7.09
CA LEU A 69 -0.92 -1.60 5.92
C LEU A 69 0.37 -0.88 6.31
N CYS A 70 0.33 -0.09 7.40
CA CYS A 70 1.43 0.80 7.81
C CYS A 70 2.43 0.17 8.81
N ARG A 71 2.06 -0.95 9.46
CA ARG A 71 2.92 -1.63 10.44
C ARG A 71 4.11 -2.31 9.79
N LYS A 72 5.12 -2.55 10.64
CA LYS A 72 6.33 -3.29 10.30
C LYS A 72 5.98 -4.64 9.67
N LYS A 73 6.70 -5.00 8.61
CA LYS A 73 6.66 -6.34 7.99
C LYS A 73 6.63 -7.41 9.10
N LEU A 74 5.65 -8.31 9.01
CA LEU A 74 5.73 -9.62 9.68
C LEU A 74 6.94 -10.39 9.13
#